data_AF-A0A3R5U856-F1
#
_entry.id   AF-A0A3R5U856-F1
#
_cell.length_a   1.000
_cell.length_b   1.000
_cell.length_c   1.000
_cell.angle_alpha   90.00
_cell.angle_beta   90.00
_cell.angle_gamma   90.00
#
_symmetry.space_group_name_H-M   'P 1'
#
loop_
_entity.id
_entity.type
_entity.pdbx_description
1 polymer ?
#
loop_
_entity_poly.entity_id
_entity_poly.type
_entity_poly.pdbx_seq_one_letter_code
_entity_poly.pdbx_strand_id
1 'polypeptide(L)'
;MKEVFLINTNYKNFQNEYDVNGDMATISLLKKNGEKVSAIIDTSDIDKVKQCGAWFAEWNKDLNSYVVENISSTKRNKQGKPLKQSLQSIVLDVNPKAPIKHKNGDTLDNRKANLEIVERNLKNDYEIVDESTVAILLKDKYGKVVSKALISKEDLSNVVTDTYSWVLHKTNDDLSVIANTPSGRIHLDKLIMNPSEEEKVHHINLNPLDNRRNNLENVKL
;
A
#
# COMPACT_ATOMS: atom_id res chain seq x y z
N MET A 1 18.11 -22.33 -30.52
CA MET A 1 18.26 -21.26 -29.51
C MET A 1 17.90 -19.94 -30.19
N LYS A 2 16.92 -19.20 -29.69
CA LYS A 2 16.65 -17.83 -30.17
C LYS A 2 17.63 -16.89 -29.48
N GLU A 3 18.51 -16.25 -30.23
CA GLU A 3 19.29 -15.12 -29.76
C GLU A 3 18.33 -14.00 -29.34
N VAL A 4 18.33 -13.65 -28.07
CA VAL A 4 17.62 -12.47 -27.56
C VAL A 4 18.60 -11.31 -27.65
N PHE A 5 18.46 -10.50 -28.69
CA PHE A 5 19.12 -9.20 -28.78
C PHE A 5 18.55 -8.29 -27.68
N LEU A 6 19.31 -8.08 -26.61
CA LEU A 6 19.02 -7.06 -25.61
C LEU A 6 19.29 -5.69 -26.24
N ILE A 7 18.25 -5.09 -26.84
CA ILE A 7 18.32 -3.69 -27.24
C ILE A 7 18.42 -2.88 -25.94
N ASN A 8 19.52 -2.14 -25.78
CA ASN A 8 19.77 -1.25 -24.65
C ASN A 8 18.94 0.05 -24.78
N THR A 9 17.65 -0.07 -25.14
CA THR A 9 16.72 1.04 -25.20
C THR A 9 16.51 1.55 -23.79
N ASN A 10 16.77 2.84 -23.55
CA ASN A 10 16.39 3.49 -22.30
C ASN A 10 14.87 3.62 -22.25
N TYR A 11 14.20 2.53 -21.86
CA TYR A 11 12.74 2.39 -21.85
C TYR A 11 12.02 3.48 -21.03
N LYS A 12 12.73 4.12 -20.08
CA LYS A 12 12.18 5.18 -19.24
C LYS A 12 12.03 6.53 -19.94
N ASN A 13 12.75 6.73 -21.04
CA ASN A 13 12.74 7.97 -21.82
C ASN A 13 12.10 7.77 -23.20
N PHE A 14 11.52 6.61 -23.47
CA PHE A 14 10.88 6.31 -24.74
C PHE A 14 9.58 7.10 -24.87
N GLN A 15 9.42 7.82 -25.98
CA GLN A 15 8.22 8.59 -26.24
C GLN A 15 7.01 7.67 -26.36
N ASN A 16 5.97 7.92 -25.57
CA ASN A 16 4.76 7.10 -25.61
C ASN A 16 3.91 7.40 -26.85
N GLU A 17 3.32 6.34 -27.40
CA GLU A 17 2.26 6.42 -28.40
C GLU A 17 0.91 6.45 -27.65
N TYR A 18 -0.01 7.28 -28.13
CA TYR A 18 -1.36 7.42 -27.57
C TYR A 18 -2.38 7.15 -28.66
N ASP A 19 -3.34 6.28 -28.38
CA ASP A 19 -4.48 6.00 -29.25
C ASP A 19 -5.77 6.40 -28.53
N VAL A 20 -6.61 7.20 -29.17
CA VAL A 20 -7.81 7.80 -28.56
C VAL A 20 -9.05 7.19 -29.19
N ASN A 21 -9.89 6.58 -28.36
CA ASN A 21 -11.15 5.98 -28.77
C ASN A 21 -12.26 6.47 -27.85
N GLY A 22 -12.94 7.54 -28.27
CA GLY A 22 -14.01 8.16 -27.49
C GLY A 22 -13.51 8.76 -26.17
N ASP A 23 -14.09 8.32 -25.07
CA ASP A 23 -13.79 8.77 -23.70
C ASP A 23 -12.56 8.08 -23.09
N MET A 24 -11.99 7.10 -23.78
CA MET A 24 -10.83 6.34 -23.34
C MET A 24 -9.63 6.56 -24.27
N ALA A 25 -8.44 6.63 -23.68
CA ALA A 25 -7.18 6.61 -24.42
C ALA A 25 -6.25 5.51 -23.92
N THR A 26 -5.59 4.86 -24.87
CA THR A 26 -4.57 3.83 -24.62
C THR A 26 -3.18 4.42 -24.76
N ILE A 27 -2.30 4.12 -23.81
CA ILE A 27 -0.89 4.52 -23.80
C ILE A 27 -0.04 3.28 -24.03
N SER A 28 0.82 3.30 -25.04
CA SER A 28 1.83 2.25 -25.23
C SER A 28 3.07 2.52 -24.38
N LEU A 29 3.40 1.58 -23.50
CA LEU A 29 4.48 1.66 -22.51
C LEU A 29 5.54 0.59 -22.78
N LEU A 30 6.81 0.92 -22.57
CA LEU A 30 7.87 -0.08 -22.56
C LEU A 30 8.12 -0.61 -21.16
N LYS A 31 8.33 -1.92 -21.06
CA LYS A 31 8.89 -2.61 -19.90
C LYS A 31 10.42 -2.57 -19.96
N LYS A 32 11.08 -2.95 -18.84
CA LYS A 32 12.55 -3.06 -18.77
C LYS A 32 13.16 -4.01 -19.81
N ASN A 33 12.45 -5.08 -20.20
CA ASN A 33 12.90 -6.05 -21.21
C ASN A 33 12.63 -5.60 -22.65
N GLY A 34 12.08 -4.39 -22.86
CA GLY A 34 11.74 -3.86 -24.18
C GLY A 34 10.38 -4.29 -24.73
N GLU A 35 9.64 -5.18 -24.06
CA GLU A 35 8.27 -5.51 -24.46
C GLU A 35 7.35 -4.31 -24.25
N LYS A 36 6.38 -4.14 -25.16
CA LYS A 36 5.29 -3.18 -25.01
C LYS A 36 4.17 -3.74 -24.13
N VAL A 37 3.54 -2.87 -23.36
CA VAL A 37 2.28 -3.12 -22.65
C VAL A 37 1.41 -1.87 -22.76
N SER A 38 0.10 -2.04 -22.72
CA SER A 38 -0.85 -0.94 -22.83
C SER A 38 -1.46 -0.60 -21.48
N ALA A 39 -1.59 0.69 -21.19
CA ALA A 39 -2.39 1.21 -20.08
C ALA A 39 -3.51 2.10 -20.63
N ILE A 40 -4.61 2.23 -19.90
CA ILE A 40 -5.75 3.06 -20.32
C ILE A 40 -6.00 4.19 -19.32
N ILE A 41 -6.44 5.34 -19.82
CA ILE A 41 -6.82 6.54 -19.06
C ILE A 41 -8.08 7.15 -19.68
N ASP A 42 -8.72 8.08 -18.96
CA ASP A 42 -9.76 8.92 -19.56
C ASP A 42 -9.12 9.89 -20.57
N THR A 43 -9.78 10.10 -21.70
CA THR A 43 -9.31 11.03 -22.76
C THR A 43 -9.07 12.44 -22.20
N SER A 44 -9.85 12.86 -21.19
CA SER A 44 -9.71 14.17 -20.54
C SER A 44 -8.36 14.38 -19.82
N ASP A 45 -7.61 13.31 -19.51
CA ASP A 45 -6.35 13.40 -18.77
C ASP A 45 -5.11 13.34 -19.68
N ILE A 46 -5.26 13.14 -21.00
CA ILE A 46 -4.15 12.95 -21.94
C ILE A 46 -3.14 14.10 -21.88
N ASP A 47 -3.59 15.34 -21.95
CA ASP A 47 -2.68 16.50 -22.03
C ASP A 47 -1.85 16.64 -20.76
N LYS A 48 -2.48 16.46 -19.60
CA LYS A 48 -1.80 16.44 -18.29
C LYS A 48 -0.77 15.31 -18.21
N VAL A 49 -1.11 14.12 -18.72
CA VAL A 49 -0.21 12.96 -18.75
C VAL A 49 0.98 13.20 -19.68
N LYS A 50 0.75 13.75 -20.89
CA LYS A 50 1.81 14.10 -21.85
C LYS A 50 2.77 15.17 -21.31
N GLN A 51 2.25 16.17 -20.59
CA GLN A 51 3.07 17.22 -19.97
C GLN A 51 4.08 16.69 -18.93
N CYS A 52 3.86 15.50 -18.38
CA CYS A 52 4.79 14.86 -17.45
C CYS A 52 6.01 14.21 -18.14
N GLY A 53 5.97 14.06 -19.47
CA GLY A 53 7.02 13.42 -20.26
C GLY A 53 6.77 11.93 -20.53
N ALA A 54 7.84 11.14 -20.59
CA ALA A 54 7.79 9.72 -20.93
C ALA A 54 7.36 8.84 -19.74
N TRP A 55 6.49 7.88 -20.03
CA TRP A 55 5.96 6.90 -19.09
C TRP A 55 6.47 5.50 -19.43
N PHE A 56 6.62 4.66 -18.43
CA PHE A 56 7.07 3.28 -18.59
C PHE A 56 6.36 2.35 -17.62
N ALA A 57 6.34 1.06 -17.97
CA ALA A 57 5.81 0.01 -17.11
C ALA A 57 6.91 -0.57 -16.22
N GLU A 58 6.70 -0.57 -14.92
CA GLU A 58 7.63 -1.14 -13.95
C GLU A 58 6.95 -2.23 -13.11
N TRP A 59 7.66 -3.34 -12.91
CA TRP A 59 7.16 -4.43 -12.09
C TRP A 59 7.11 -4.02 -10.62
N ASN A 60 5.93 -4.13 -10.01
CA ASN A 60 5.71 -3.91 -8.59
C ASN A 60 5.48 -5.26 -7.90
N LYS A 61 6.39 -5.63 -6.99
CA LYS A 61 6.33 -6.91 -6.26
C LYS A 61 5.15 -7.00 -5.30
N ASP A 62 4.81 -5.90 -4.61
CA ASP A 62 3.73 -5.88 -3.61
C ASP A 62 2.37 -6.09 -4.28
N LEU A 63 2.20 -5.52 -5.46
CA LEU A 63 0.97 -5.66 -6.27
C LEU A 63 1.00 -6.89 -7.19
N ASN A 64 2.15 -7.55 -7.31
CA ASN A 64 2.39 -8.63 -8.27
C ASN A 64 1.91 -8.26 -9.69
N SER A 65 2.16 -7.02 -10.11
CA SER A 65 1.67 -6.46 -11.36
C SER A 65 2.57 -5.33 -11.86
N TYR A 66 2.39 -4.91 -13.11
CA TYR A 66 3.04 -3.73 -13.67
C TYR A 66 2.28 -2.45 -13.28
N VAL A 67 3.03 -1.45 -12.83
CA VAL A 67 2.53 -0.09 -12.60
C VAL A 67 3.11 0.87 -13.63
N VAL A 68 2.42 1.99 -13.85
CA VAL A 68 2.83 3.01 -14.82
C VAL A 68 3.48 4.19 -14.11
N GLU A 69 4.73 4.46 -14.43
CA GLU A 69 5.59 5.41 -13.73
C GLU A 69 6.31 6.34 -14.70
N ASN A 70 6.68 7.52 -14.20
CA ASN A 70 7.51 8.52 -14.87
C ASN A 70 8.63 8.96 -13.90
N ILE A 71 9.78 9.35 -14.46
CA ILE A 71 10.83 10.05 -13.72
C ILE A 71 10.86 11.49 -14.23
N SER A 72 10.41 12.43 -13.39
CA SER A 72 10.30 13.83 -13.76
C SER A 72 11.67 14.44 -14.03
N SER A 73 11.82 15.10 -15.18
CA SER A 73 13.01 15.89 -15.50
C SER A 73 13.00 17.26 -14.82
N THR A 74 11.83 17.76 -14.41
CA THR A 74 11.63 19.13 -13.89
C THR A 74 11.34 19.16 -12.38
N LYS A 75 10.75 18.10 -11.82
CA LYS A 75 10.43 18.03 -10.38
C LYS A 75 11.50 17.23 -9.63
N ARG A 76 11.86 17.70 -8.44
CA ARG A 76 12.82 17.03 -7.54
C ARG A 76 12.17 16.70 -6.19
N ASN A 77 12.64 15.64 -5.55
CA ASN A 77 12.27 15.31 -4.18
C ASN A 77 13.04 16.17 -3.16
N LYS A 78 12.75 15.99 -1.86
CA LYS A 78 13.42 16.72 -0.76
C LYS A 78 14.94 16.52 -0.72
N GLN A 79 15.45 15.46 -1.36
CA GLN A 79 16.87 15.15 -1.48
C GLN A 79 17.49 15.61 -2.81
N GLY A 80 16.78 16.45 -3.59
CA GLY A 80 17.27 16.99 -4.87
C GLY A 80 17.31 15.98 -6.03
N LYS A 81 16.83 14.74 -5.84
CA LYS A 81 16.78 13.72 -6.90
C LYS A 81 15.52 13.90 -7.77
N PRO A 82 15.55 13.53 -9.07
CA PRO A 82 14.36 13.49 -9.92
C PRO A 82 13.18 12.80 -9.23
N LEU A 83 12.02 13.43 -9.27
CA LEU A 83 10.82 12.90 -8.63
C LEU A 83 10.25 11.77 -9.48
N LYS A 84 10.08 10.59 -8.87
CA LYS A 84 9.32 9.50 -9.46
C LYS A 84 7.82 9.70 -9.21
N GLN A 85 7.01 9.53 -10.24
CA GLN A 85 5.58 9.82 -10.22
C GLN A 85 4.78 8.66 -10.83
N SER A 86 3.67 8.29 -10.20
CA SER A 86 2.77 7.24 -10.71
C SER A 86 1.62 7.84 -11.52
N LEU A 87 1.17 7.13 -12.56
CA LEU A 87 0.12 7.60 -13.48
C LEU A 87 -1.19 7.87 -12.74
N GLN A 88 -1.62 6.94 -11.89
CA GLN A 88 -2.81 7.06 -11.05
C GLN A 88 -2.82 8.33 -10.19
N SER A 89 -1.67 8.75 -9.62
CA SER A 89 -1.59 9.97 -8.81
C SER A 89 -1.73 11.24 -9.65
N ILE A 90 -1.23 11.22 -10.89
CA ILE A 90 -1.41 12.32 -11.83
C ILE A 90 -2.85 12.40 -12.31
N VAL A 91 -3.46 11.26 -12.65
CA VAL A 91 -4.86 11.21 -13.10
C VAL A 91 -5.80 11.77 -12.02
N LEU A 92 -5.61 11.39 -10.76
CA LEU A 92 -6.42 11.87 -9.64
C LEU A 92 -6.01 13.25 -9.09
N ASP A 93 -4.89 13.81 -9.54
CA ASP A 93 -4.31 15.07 -9.02
C ASP A 93 -4.10 15.06 -7.49
N VAL A 94 -3.44 14.01 -7.00
CA VAL A 94 -3.17 13.83 -5.57
C VAL A 94 -1.69 13.62 -5.29
N ASN A 95 -1.34 13.70 -4.01
CA ASN A 95 0.03 13.45 -3.55
C ASN A 95 0.51 12.05 -4.03
N PRO A 96 1.76 11.91 -4.53
CA PRO A 96 2.30 10.61 -4.95
C PRO A 96 2.30 9.51 -3.88
N LYS A 97 2.17 9.88 -2.60
CA LYS A 97 2.08 8.95 -1.47
C LYS A 97 0.62 8.58 -1.09
N ALA A 98 -0.36 9.16 -1.76
CA ALA A 98 -1.77 8.84 -1.53
C ALA A 98 -1.99 7.33 -1.79
N PRO A 99 -2.70 6.62 -0.89
CA PRO A 99 -3.07 5.23 -1.12
C PRO A 99 -4.15 5.17 -2.21
N ILE A 100 -3.77 4.85 -3.43
CA ILE A 100 -4.72 4.69 -4.53
C ILE A 100 -4.87 3.21 -4.84
N LYS A 101 -6.12 2.76 -4.98
CA LYS A 101 -6.51 1.41 -5.34
C LYS A 101 -7.21 1.40 -6.70
N HIS A 102 -6.93 0.38 -7.50
CA HIS A 102 -7.69 0.02 -8.70
C HIS A 102 -8.84 -0.91 -8.31
N LYS A 103 -10.08 -0.48 -8.55
CA LYS A 103 -11.29 -1.21 -8.13
C LYS A 103 -11.39 -2.58 -8.80
N ASN A 104 -11.05 -2.67 -10.08
CA ASN A 104 -11.04 -3.91 -10.85
C ASN A 104 -9.78 -4.77 -10.66
N GLY A 105 -8.79 -4.32 -9.88
CA GLY A 105 -7.51 -5.01 -9.68
C GLY A 105 -6.52 -4.90 -10.85
N ASP A 106 -6.89 -4.29 -11.97
CA ASP A 106 -6.00 -4.03 -13.10
C ASP A 106 -5.26 -2.70 -12.89
N THR A 107 -3.98 -2.78 -12.56
CA THR A 107 -3.10 -1.63 -12.32
C THR A 107 -2.78 -0.81 -13.58
N LEU A 108 -3.13 -1.32 -14.76
CA LEU A 108 -2.96 -0.63 -16.04
C LEU A 108 -4.24 0.12 -16.46
N ASP A 109 -5.38 -0.12 -15.80
CA ASP A 109 -6.61 0.67 -15.98
C ASP A 109 -6.63 1.90 -15.07
N ASN A 110 -6.04 2.99 -15.55
CA ASN A 110 -5.88 4.24 -14.82
C ASN A 110 -7.00 5.24 -15.09
N ARG A 111 -8.19 4.79 -15.53
CA ARG A 111 -9.38 5.66 -15.64
C ARG A 111 -9.87 6.05 -14.26
N LYS A 112 -10.32 7.30 -14.08
CA LYS A 112 -10.82 7.84 -12.80
C LYS A 112 -11.93 6.97 -12.20
N ALA A 113 -12.83 6.45 -13.04
CA ALA A 113 -13.91 5.57 -12.59
C ALA A 113 -13.38 4.30 -11.88
N ASN A 114 -12.19 3.82 -12.27
CA ASN A 114 -11.54 2.65 -11.70
C ASN A 114 -10.60 2.95 -10.52
N LEU A 115 -10.27 4.22 -10.28
CA LEU A 115 -9.38 4.62 -9.19
C LEU A 115 -10.15 5.05 -7.95
N GLU A 116 -9.61 4.73 -6.78
CA GLU A 116 -10.16 5.11 -5.48
C GLU A 116 -9.02 5.49 -4.53
N ILE A 117 -9.16 6.62 -3.83
CA ILE A 117 -8.27 6.96 -2.71
C ILE A 117 -8.77 6.23 -1.49
N VAL A 118 -7.94 5.32 -0.96
CA VAL A 118 -8.29 4.53 0.22
C VAL A 118 -8.17 5.40 1.46
N GLU A 119 -9.28 5.58 2.15
CA GLU A 119 -9.27 6.26 3.44
C GLU A 119 -8.48 5.43 4.47
N ARG A 120 -7.51 6.07 5.12
CA ARG A 120 -6.67 5.45 6.15
C ARG A 120 -7.25 5.77 7.52
N ASN A 121 -6.90 4.94 8.51
CA ASN A 121 -7.30 5.11 9.91
C ASN A 121 -8.80 4.93 10.17
N LEU A 122 -9.51 4.26 9.27
CA LEU A 122 -10.84 3.75 9.55
C LEU A 122 -10.77 2.68 10.64
N LYS A 123 -11.80 2.64 11.50
CA LYS A 123 -12.00 1.59 12.49
C LYS A 123 -11.80 0.21 11.85
N ASN A 124 -11.02 -0.66 12.51
CA ASN A 124 -10.85 -2.02 12.02
C ASN A 124 -12.18 -2.80 12.08
N ASP A 125 -12.45 -3.56 11.02
CA ASP A 125 -13.42 -4.63 11.08
C ASP A 125 -12.91 -5.74 12.01
N TYR A 126 -13.83 -6.53 12.57
CA TYR A 126 -13.48 -7.66 13.42
C TYR A 126 -14.48 -8.81 13.25
N GLU A 127 -14.08 -10.00 13.68
CA GLU A 127 -14.88 -11.22 13.67
C GLU A 127 -14.92 -11.80 15.09
N ILE A 128 -16.09 -12.22 15.56
CA ILE A 128 -16.20 -12.99 16.81
C ILE A 128 -15.76 -14.42 16.48
N VAL A 129 -14.68 -14.88 17.13
CA VAL A 129 -14.13 -16.22 16.91
C VAL A 129 -14.83 -17.23 17.81
N ASP A 130 -15.00 -16.88 19.08
CA ASP A 130 -15.71 -17.67 20.10
C ASP A 130 -16.26 -16.77 21.21
N GLU A 131 -16.74 -17.35 22.32
CA GLU A 131 -17.31 -16.61 23.45
C GLU A 131 -16.35 -15.59 24.09
N SER A 132 -15.04 -15.85 24.01
CA SER A 132 -13.96 -15.12 24.68
C SER A 132 -12.96 -14.45 23.73
N THR A 133 -12.97 -14.80 22.44
CA THR A 133 -11.96 -14.37 21.47
C THR A 133 -12.56 -13.55 20.33
N VAL A 134 -11.90 -12.46 19.96
CA VAL A 134 -12.20 -11.64 18.78
C VAL A 134 -10.97 -11.56 17.88
N ALA A 135 -11.17 -11.64 16.57
CA ALA A 135 -10.13 -11.45 15.56
C ALA A 135 -10.30 -10.06 14.91
N ILE A 136 -9.32 -9.18 15.08
CA ILE A 136 -9.27 -7.88 14.43
C ILE A 136 -8.68 -8.04 13.03
N LEU A 137 -9.32 -7.47 12.01
CA LEU A 137 -8.85 -7.57 10.63
C LEU A 137 -7.78 -6.50 10.35
N LEU A 138 -6.55 -6.94 10.05
CA LEU A 138 -5.43 -6.08 9.73
C LEU A 138 -5.36 -5.87 8.21
N LYS A 139 -5.62 -4.64 7.77
CA LYS A 139 -5.59 -4.25 6.36
C LYS A 139 -4.26 -3.62 5.97
N ASP A 140 -3.83 -3.83 4.73
CA ASP A 140 -2.71 -3.08 4.15
C ASP A 140 -3.11 -1.65 3.77
N LYS A 141 -2.16 -0.88 3.23
CA LYS A 141 -2.39 0.51 2.78
C LYS A 141 -3.41 0.65 1.64
N TYR A 142 -3.83 -0.45 1.01
CA TYR A 142 -4.83 -0.49 -0.07
C TYR A 142 -6.18 -1.07 0.42
N GLY A 143 -6.32 -1.32 1.72
CA GLY A 143 -7.55 -1.83 2.32
C GLY A 143 -7.73 -3.34 2.19
N LYS A 144 -6.75 -4.09 1.67
CA LYS A 144 -6.82 -5.56 1.60
C LYS A 144 -6.49 -6.15 2.96
N VAL A 145 -7.34 -7.04 3.47
CA VAL A 145 -7.04 -7.81 4.70
C VAL A 145 -5.84 -8.72 4.42
N VAL A 146 -4.77 -8.53 5.18
CA VAL A 146 -3.50 -9.29 5.04
C VAL A 146 -3.24 -10.21 6.22
N SER A 147 -3.85 -9.95 7.37
CA SER A 147 -3.70 -10.77 8.57
C SER A 147 -4.83 -10.52 9.57
N LYS A 148 -4.84 -11.28 10.66
CA LYS A 148 -5.76 -11.15 11.79
C LYS A 148 -4.96 -11.15 13.10
N ALA A 149 -5.32 -10.27 14.02
CA ALA A 149 -4.81 -10.29 15.39
C ALA A 149 -5.91 -10.77 16.34
N LEU A 150 -5.60 -11.72 17.22
CA LEU A 150 -6.53 -12.20 18.24
C LEU A 150 -6.43 -11.32 19.49
N ILE A 151 -7.56 -10.98 20.08
CA ILE A 151 -7.65 -10.29 21.38
C ILE A 151 -8.70 -10.96 22.25
N SER A 152 -8.61 -10.75 23.56
CA SER A 152 -9.71 -11.09 24.47
C SER A 152 -10.91 -10.21 24.16
N LYS A 153 -12.11 -10.78 24.20
CA LYS A 153 -13.37 -10.07 23.88
C LYS A 153 -13.60 -8.85 24.78
N GLU A 154 -13.15 -8.90 26.02
CA GLU A 154 -13.23 -7.77 26.97
C GLU A 154 -12.44 -6.53 26.53
N ASP A 155 -11.41 -6.71 25.68
CA ASP A 155 -10.58 -5.60 25.20
C ASP A 155 -11.15 -4.92 23.94
N LEU A 156 -12.21 -5.48 23.34
CA LEU A 156 -12.74 -5.04 22.05
C LEU A 156 -13.06 -3.54 22.00
N SER A 157 -13.73 -3.00 23.02
CA SER A 157 -14.13 -1.58 23.05
C SER A 157 -12.94 -0.63 23.17
N ASN A 158 -11.85 -1.06 23.78
CA ASN A 158 -10.65 -0.25 23.96
C ASN A 158 -9.70 -0.35 22.77
N VAL A 159 -9.72 -1.49 22.08
CA VAL A 159 -8.85 -1.76 20.93
C VAL A 159 -9.46 -1.22 19.64
N VAL A 160 -10.75 -1.45 19.38
CA VAL A 160 -11.38 -1.09 18.09
C VAL A 160 -12.13 0.23 18.22
N THR A 161 -11.46 1.33 17.88
CA THR A 161 -11.96 2.70 18.02
C THR A 161 -12.10 3.40 16.66
N ASP A 162 -12.78 4.56 16.63
CA ASP A 162 -12.90 5.41 15.44
C ASP A 162 -11.73 6.38 15.26
N THR A 163 -10.67 6.29 16.08
CA THR A 163 -9.58 7.28 16.10
C THR A 163 -8.32 6.82 15.37
N TYR A 164 -8.11 5.51 15.26
CA TYR A 164 -6.98 4.92 14.58
C TYR A 164 -7.29 3.48 14.17
N SER A 165 -6.45 2.94 13.28
CA SER A 165 -6.53 1.56 12.82
C SER A 165 -5.27 0.78 13.16
N TRP A 166 -5.44 -0.47 13.57
CA TRP A 166 -4.37 -1.45 13.72
C TRP A 166 -3.93 -2.01 12.37
N VAL A 167 -2.62 -2.12 12.20
CA VAL A 167 -1.98 -2.66 11.02
C VAL A 167 -0.90 -3.67 11.42
N LEU A 168 -0.66 -4.63 10.53
CA LEU A 168 0.50 -5.50 10.64
C LEU A 168 1.76 -4.68 10.36
N HIS A 169 2.71 -4.72 11.28
CA HIS A 169 4.02 -4.10 11.11
C HIS A 169 5.10 -5.17 11.19
N LYS A 170 5.94 -5.18 10.15
CA LYS A 170 7.06 -6.10 10.02
C LYS A 170 8.35 -5.31 9.77
N THR A 171 9.35 -5.51 10.62
CA THR A 171 10.69 -4.97 10.44
C THR A 171 11.70 -6.09 10.61
N ASN A 172 12.51 -6.35 9.59
CA ASN A 172 13.39 -7.53 9.56
C ASN A 172 12.59 -8.82 9.83
N ASP A 173 12.86 -9.45 10.98
CA ASP A 173 12.21 -10.67 11.46
C ASP A 173 11.15 -10.41 12.54
N ASP A 174 11.03 -9.17 13.02
CA ASP A 174 10.07 -8.81 14.06
C ASP A 174 8.71 -8.48 13.46
N LEU A 175 7.68 -9.11 14.02
CA LEU A 175 6.28 -8.93 13.66
C LEU A 175 5.53 -8.36 14.86
N SER A 176 4.71 -7.34 14.62
CA SER A 176 3.93 -6.68 15.66
C SER A 176 2.64 -6.11 15.09
N VAL A 177 1.68 -5.84 15.97
CA VAL A 177 0.44 -5.14 15.63
C VAL A 177 0.52 -3.73 16.20
N ILE A 178 0.44 -2.72 15.34
CA ILE A 178 0.63 -1.32 15.74
C ILE A 178 -0.50 -0.44 15.22
N ALA A 179 -0.68 0.71 15.86
CA ALA A 179 -1.43 1.85 15.34
C ALA A 179 -0.48 3.05 15.20
N ASN A 180 -0.54 3.76 14.07
CA ASN A 180 0.20 5.02 13.91
C ASN A 180 -0.77 6.18 14.16
N THR A 181 -0.56 6.90 15.27
CA THR A 181 -1.38 8.06 15.65
C THR A 181 -0.59 9.36 15.49
N PRO A 182 -1.24 10.53 15.50
CA PRO A 182 -0.54 11.81 15.51
C PRO A 182 0.45 11.96 16.68
N SER A 183 0.14 11.35 17.83
CA SER A 183 0.99 11.37 19.03
C SER A 183 2.12 10.35 19.01
N GLY A 184 2.18 9.49 17.99
CA GLY A 184 3.18 8.44 17.85
C GLY A 184 2.59 7.06 17.63
N ARG A 185 3.48 6.07 17.63
CA ARG A 185 3.14 4.67 17.40
C ARG A 185 2.73 4.00 18.70
N ILE A 186 1.62 3.27 18.65
CA ILE A 186 1.11 2.44 19.75
C ILE A 186 1.26 0.97 19.33
N HIS A 187 1.64 0.11 20.28
CA HIS A 187 1.67 -1.34 20.09
C HIS A 187 0.48 -1.99 20.80
N LEU A 188 -0.15 -2.98 20.17
CA LEU A 188 -1.40 -3.58 20.64
C LEU A 188 -1.24 -4.30 21.98
N ASP A 189 -0.20 -5.13 22.08
CA ASP A 189 0.22 -5.84 23.29
C ASP A 189 0.39 -4.88 24.48
N LYS A 190 1.08 -3.75 24.26
CA LYS A 190 1.32 -2.71 25.27
C LYS A 190 0.05 -1.98 25.65
N LEU A 191 -0.86 -1.73 24.70
CA LEU A 191 -2.16 -1.12 25.02
C LEU A 191 -2.97 -2.04 25.95
N ILE A 192 -2.95 -3.36 25.71
CA ILE A 192 -3.72 -4.34 26.48
C ILE A 192 -3.11 -4.55 27.87
N MET A 193 -1.79 -4.71 27.95
CA MET A 193 -1.09 -5.08 29.18
C MET A 193 -0.59 -3.90 30.01
N ASN A 194 -0.49 -2.70 29.41
CA ASN A 194 0.01 -1.48 30.05
C ASN A 194 1.27 -1.70 30.91
N PRO A 195 2.37 -2.21 30.32
CA PRO A 195 3.60 -2.48 31.06
C PRO A 195 4.22 -1.19 31.60
N SER A 196 4.91 -1.29 32.74
CA SER A 196 5.78 -0.22 33.24
C SER A 196 7.05 -0.06 32.38
N GLU A 197 7.83 0.99 32.63
CA GLU A 197 9.09 1.24 31.91
C GLU A 197 10.16 0.15 32.14
N GLU A 198 10.04 -0.62 33.23
CA GLU A 198 10.94 -1.72 33.59
C GLU A 198 10.46 -3.09 33.08
N GLU A 199 9.35 -3.12 32.33
CA GLU A 199 8.71 -4.33 31.83
C GLU A 199 8.64 -4.34 30.30
N LYS A 200 8.62 -5.55 29.73
CA LYS A 200 8.21 -5.81 28.36
C LYS A 200 7.04 -6.79 28.36
N VAL A 201 6.17 -6.64 27.37
CA VAL A 201 5.13 -7.65 27.13
C VAL A 201 5.76 -8.83 26.42
N HIS A 202 5.49 -10.04 26.91
CA HIS A 202 5.90 -11.30 26.34
C HIS A 202 4.67 -12.09 25.89
N HIS A 203 4.71 -12.61 24.67
CA HIS A 203 3.70 -13.52 24.14
C HIS A 203 4.07 -14.96 24.51
N ILE A 204 3.27 -15.61 25.34
CA ILE A 204 3.56 -16.95 25.89
C ILE A 204 3.74 -17.99 24.78
N ASN A 205 2.88 -17.96 23.75
CA ASN A 205 2.96 -18.85 22.60
C ASN A 205 3.92 -18.37 21.49
N LEU A 206 4.67 -17.29 21.73
CA LEU A 206 5.60 -16.67 20.77
C LEU A 206 4.94 -16.21 19.46
N ASN A 207 3.61 -16.03 19.43
CA ASN A 207 2.87 -15.50 18.29
C ASN A 207 2.48 -14.04 18.55
N PRO A 208 3.13 -13.05 17.90
CA PRO A 208 2.83 -11.63 18.10
C PRO A 208 1.44 -11.20 17.60
N LEU A 209 0.74 -12.07 16.86
CA LEU A 209 -0.64 -11.83 16.44
C LEU A 209 -1.66 -12.31 17.48
N ASP A 210 -1.25 -13.11 18.44
CA ASP A 210 -2.12 -13.56 19.53
C ASP A 210 -1.94 -12.65 20.75
N ASN A 211 -2.78 -11.63 20.82
CA ASN A 211 -2.78 -10.59 21.84
C ASN A 211 -3.90 -10.81 22.88
N ARG A 212 -4.41 -12.04 23.02
CA ARG A 212 -5.35 -12.40 24.08
C ARG A 212 -4.63 -12.29 25.43
N ARG A 213 -5.32 -11.78 26.46
CA ARG A 213 -4.72 -11.56 27.79
C ARG A 213 -4.12 -12.82 28.40
N ASN A 214 -4.75 -13.98 28.18
CA ASN A 214 -4.24 -15.27 28.65
C ASN A 214 -2.96 -15.74 27.93
N ASN A 215 -2.55 -15.05 26.87
CA ASN A 215 -1.32 -15.30 26.11
C ASN A 215 -0.27 -14.19 26.30
N LEU A 216 -0.56 -13.16 27.10
CA LEU A 216 0.33 -12.03 27.34
C LEU A 216 0.74 -11.97 28.81
N GLU A 217 2.01 -11.66 29.05
CA GLU A 217 2.53 -11.40 30.40
C GLU A 217 3.54 -10.26 30.39
N ASN A 218 3.55 -9.44 31.44
CA ASN A 218 4.61 -8.46 31.65
C ASN A 218 5.80 -9.15 32.33
N VAL A 219 6.96 -9.06 31.71
CA VAL A 219 8.22 -9.60 32.24
C VAL A 219 9.23 -8.47 32.40
N LYS A 220 10.07 -8.54 33.43
CA LYS A 220 11.13 -7.54 33.63
C LYS A 220 12.12 -7.53 32.46
N LEU A 221 12.61 -6.34 32.13
CA LEU A 221 13.63 -6.12 31.09
C LEU A 221 14.93 -6.86 31.35
#